data_AF-A0A7W0GHZ0-F1
#
_entry.id   AF-A0A7W0GHZ0-F1
#
_cell.length_a   1.000
_cell.length_b   1.000
_cell.length_c   1.000
_cell.angle_alpha   90.00
_cell.angle_beta   90.00
_cell.angle_gamma   90.00
#
_symmetry.space_group_name_H-M   'P 1'
#
loop_
_entity.id
_entity.type
_entity.pdbx_description
1 polymer ?
#
loop_
_entity_poly.entity_id
_entity_poly.type
_entity_poly.pdbx_seq_one_letter_code
_entity_poly.pdbx_strand_id
1 'polypeptide(L)'
;MSTDVPGIGTWLPIQAVSEQLGVPTATIRSWERRYGLFKTARTGGGHRRYSPGDVAALQVMRDEVNKGRRPADAAVLIRDAGDIEEPYRSLVAALLRVTQTLDARQLDSLLDHSRDRLGIDSTISNVILPAMRQLGLAWQTGTYDIGQEHVISQATRGWLKKILFLGPVPWRPHSIVLCCGPGERHTIGLEAMEVLLSQRGWRCHMLGADTPPAALTSTLDRTAAIAVILVSHIGKNRETGVAVLRAAERMNIELFYAGNAFLTRTARDGVPGTYLGEDLLEAVNVVAAVTTSAQSR
;
A
#
# COMPACT_ATOMS: atom_id res chain seq x y z
N MET A 1 4.56 -18.09 -38.95
CA MET A 1 3.75 -18.76 -37.92
C MET A 1 2.85 -17.73 -37.29
N SER A 2 1.59 -17.74 -37.75
CA SER A 2 0.52 -16.89 -37.25
C SER A 2 -0.02 -17.51 -35.96
N THR A 3 0.06 -16.81 -34.84
CA THR A 3 -0.63 -17.21 -33.61
C THR A 3 -1.94 -16.44 -33.55
N ASP A 4 -2.96 -17.01 -34.21
CA ASP A 4 -4.35 -16.73 -33.84
C ASP A 4 -4.60 -17.38 -32.48
N VAL A 5 -4.95 -16.57 -31.48
CA VAL A 5 -5.40 -17.03 -30.17
C VAL A 5 -6.93 -16.89 -30.14
N PRO A 6 -7.71 -17.96 -29.94
CA PRO A 6 -9.17 -17.88 -29.94
C PRO A 6 -9.73 -17.42 -28.59
N GLY A 7 -10.68 -16.47 -28.65
CA GLY A 7 -11.74 -16.30 -27.65
C GLY A 7 -11.60 -15.14 -26.64
N ILE A 8 -12.62 -14.27 -26.64
CA ILE A 8 -12.95 -13.19 -25.68
C ILE A 8 -12.38 -11.79 -26.02
N GLY A 9 -13.19 -11.03 -26.78
CA GLY A 9 -13.06 -9.59 -27.02
C GLY A 9 -12.11 -9.22 -28.17
N THR A 10 -12.67 -8.64 -29.24
CA THR A 10 -11.94 -8.23 -30.44
C THR A 10 -10.81 -7.28 -30.09
N TRP A 11 -9.57 -7.66 -30.39
CA TRP A 11 -8.42 -6.78 -30.18
C TRP A 11 -8.50 -5.60 -31.16
N LEU A 12 -8.54 -4.37 -30.64
CA LEU A 12 -8.84 -3.19 -31.44
C LEU A 12 -7.55 -2.54 -32.00
N PRO A 13 -7.57 -1.92 -33.19
CA PRO A 13 -6.52 -1.01 -33.64
C PRO A 13 -6.61 0.34 -32.90
N ILE A 14 -5.50 1.08 -32.82
CA ILE A 14 -5.44 2.36 -32.10
C ILE A 14 -6.49 3.40 -32.57
N GLN A 15 -6.85 3.39 -33.85
CA GLN A 15 -7.88 4.29 -34.38
C GLN A 15 -9.27 3.96 -33.81
N ALA A 16 -9.66 2.69 -33.80
CA ALA A 16 -10.93 2.27 -33.20
C ALA A 16 -10.99 2.60 -31.71
N VAL A 17 -9.89 2.41 -30.97
CA VAL A 17 -9.82 2.79 -29.55
C VAL A 17 -9.92 4.32 -29.37
N SER A 18 -9.26 5.09 -30.24
CA SER A 18 -9.31 6.55 -30.22
C SER A 18 -10.73 7.08 -30.47
N GLU A 19 -11.43 6.52 -31.46
CA GLU A 19 -12.83 6.84 -31.77
C GLU A 19 -13.76 6.42 -30.62
N GLN A 20 -13.60 5.21 -30.10
CA GLN A 20 -14.43 4.69 -29.01
C GLN A 20 -14.28 5.52 -27.73
N LEU A 21 -13.05 5.92 -27.39
CA LEU A 21 -12.78 6.63 -26.15
C LEU A 21 -12.84 8.16 -26.28
N GLY A 22 -12.83 8.70 -27.50
CA GLY A 22 -12.71 10.14 -27.75
C GLY A 22 -11.34 10.71 -27.35
N VAL A 23 -10.30 9.86 -27.29
CA VAL A 23 -8.93 10.26 -26.90
C VAL A 23 -8.04 10.23 -28.13
N PRO A 24 -7.30 11.31 -28.47
CA PRO A 24 -6.42 11.32 -29.63
C PRO A 24 -5.38 10.18 -29.61
N THR A 25 -5.14 9.54 -30.75
CA THR A 25 -4.16 8.44 -30.88
C THR A 25 -2.75 8.83 -30.37
N ALA A 26 -2.34 10.09 -30.54
CA ALA A 26 -1.07 10.61 -30.02
C ALA A 26 -1.03 10.62 -28.48
N THR A 27 -2.16 10.96 -27.84
CA THR A 27 -2.31 10.95 -26.38
C THR A 27 -2.25 9.52 -25.85
N ILE A 28 -2.96 8.57 -26.48
CA ILE A 28 -2.89 7.13 -26.14
C ILE A 28 -1.44 6.63 -26.20
N ARG A 29 -0.71 6.92 -27.28
CA ARG A 29 0.71 6.55 -27.43
C ARG A 29 1.59 7.20 -26.36
N SER A 30 1.31 8.45 -26.02
CA SER A 30 2.04 9.18 -24.99
C SER A 30 1.85 8.53 -23.62
N TRP A 31 0.61 8.19 -23.26
CA TRP A 31 0.29 7.52 -22.00
C TRP A 31 0.93 6.14 -21.89
N GLU A 32 0.83 5.31 -22.93
CA GLU A 32 1.53 4.01 -22.98
C GLU A 32 3.02 4.15 -22.74
N ARG A 33 3.68 5.02 -23.51
CA ARG A 33 5.13 5.15 -23.50
C ARG A 33 5.64 5.76 -22.20
N ARG A 34 4.97 6.81 -21.70
CA ARG A 34 5.43 7.56 -20.53
C ARG A 34 5.14 6.85 -19.22
N TYR A 35 4.03 6.10 -19.16
CA TYR A 35 3.55 5.55 -17.89
C TYR A 35 3.48 4.02 -17.85
N GLY A 36 3.78 3.35 -18.96
CA GLY A 36 3.86 1.89 -19.01
C GLY A 36 2.58 1.20 -18.58
N LEU A 37 1.42 1.71 -19.02
CA LEU A 37 0.09 1.27 -18.53
C LEU A 37 -0.16 -0.23 -18.72
N PHE A 38 0.33 -0.81 -19.82
CA PHE A 38 0.21 -2.22 -20.17
C PHE A 38 1.17 -2.56 -21.32
N LYS A 39 1.41 -3.85 -21.56
CA LYS A 39 2.20 -4.32 -22.70
C LYS A 39 1.29 -4.47 -23.93
N THR A 40 1.27 -3.47 -24.80
CA THR A 40 0.48 -3.50 -26.04
C THR A 40 1.00 -4.58 -27.00
N ALA A 41 0.13 -5.51 -27.42
CA ALA A 41 0.52 -6.45 -28.46
C ALA A 41 0.68 -5.75 -29.82
N ARG A 42 1.40 -6.39 -30.72
CA ARG A 42 1.61 -5.92 -32.09
C ARG A 42 1.28 -7.03 -33.08
N THR A 43 0.72 -6.66 -34.22
CA THR A 43 0.57 -7.58 -35.35
C THR A 43 1.94 -7.95 -35.93
N GLY A 44 1.99 -8.96 -36.81
CA GLY A 44 3.21 -9.30 -37.56
C GLY A 44 3.78 -8.12 -38.38
N GLY A 45 2.96 -7.13 -38.71
CA GLY A 45 3.37 -5.87 -39.36
C GLY A 45 3.73 -4.72 -38.41
N GLY A 46 3.82 -4.97 -37.09
CA GLY A 46 4.23 -3.98 -36.09
C GLY A 46 3.15 -3.02 -35.61
N HIS A 47 1.90 -3.15 -36.06
CA HIS A 47 0.79 -2.29 -35.63
C HIS A 47 0.26 -2.69 -34.26
N ARG A 48 0.04 -1.72 -33.37
CA ARG A 48 -0.54 -1.93 -32.04
C ARG A 48 -1.93 -2.58 -32.10
N ARG A 49 -2.19 -3.48 -31.16
CA ARG A 49 -3.48 -4.11 -30.91
C ARG A 49 -3.78 -4.04 -29.41
N TYR A 50 -5.00 -3.63 -29.09
CA TYR A 50 -5.46 -3.37 -27.74
C TYR A 50 -6.44 -4.46 -27.32
N SER A 51 -6.13 -5.14 -26.23
CA SER A 51 -7.06 -6.07 -25.59
C SER A 51 -8.24 -5.31 -24.97
N PRO A 52 -9.36 -5.98 -24.64
CA PRO A 52 -10.43 -5.35 -23.85
C PRO A 52 -9.94 -4.76 -22.52
N GLY A 53 -8.95 -5.40 -21.88
CA GLY A 53 -8.32 -4.89 -20.67
C GLY A 53 -7.55 -3.59 -20.91
N ASP A 54 -6.83 -3.49 -22.03
CA ASP A 54 -6.10 -2.27 -22.42
C ASP A 54 -7.09 -1.12 -22.67
N VAL A 55 -8.22 -1.40 -23.32
CA VAL A 55 -9.28 -0.41 -23.58
C VAL A 55 -9.92 0.05 -22.28
N ALA A 56 -10.21 -0.87 -21.35
CA ALA A 56 -10.74 -0.53 -20.03
C ALA A 56 -9.74 0.35 -19.23
N ALA A 57 -8.45 0.02 -19.26
CA ALA A 57 -7.41 0.83 -18.63
C ALA A 57 -7.31 2.24 -19.24
N LEU A 58 -7.39 2.37 -20.57
CA LEU A 58 -7.41 3.67 -21.25
C LEU A 58 -8.70 4.46 -20.96
N GLN A 59 -9.83 3.78 -20.78
CA GLN A 59 -11.08 4.41 -20.38
C GLN A 59 -10.96 5.03 -18.97
N VAL A 60 -10.41 4.27 -18.01
CA VAL A 60 -10.13 4.79 -16.66
C VAL A 60 -9.15 5.97 -16.73
N MET A 61 -8.10 5.86 -17.54
CA MET A 61 -7.12 6.94 -17.73
C MET A 61 -7.78 8.23 -18.23
N ARG A 62 -8.65 8.13 -19.24
CA ARG A 62 -9.43 9.25 -19.77
C ARG A 62 -10.33 9.85 -18.70
N ASP A 63 -11.10 9.02 -18.01
CA ASP A 63 -12.10 9.49 -17.05
C ASP A 63 -11.44 10.21 -15.88
N GLU A 64 -10.29 9.70 -15.40
CA GLU A 64 -9.52 10.36 -14.34
C GLU A 64 -8.89 11.68 -14.81
N VAL A 65 -8.32 11.73 -16.02
CA VAL A 65 -7.77 12.98 -16.57
C VAL A 65 -8.88 14.03 -16.78
N ASN A 66 -10.07 13.62 -17.21
CA ASN A 66 -11.23 14.50 -17.35
C ASN A 66 -11.73 15.04 -16.01
N LYS A 67 -11.54 14.31 -14.91
CA LYS A 67 -11.79 14.79 -13.54
C LYS A 67 -10.72 15.76 -13.03
N GLY A 68 -9.72 16.10 -13.84
CA GLY A 68 -8.62 17.01 -13.48
C GLY A 68 -7.39 16.31 -12.90
N ARG A 69 -7.35 14.97 -12.88
CA ARG A 69 -6.18 14.22 -12.39
C ARG A 69 -4.98 14.39 -13.34
N ARG A 70 -3.79 14.54 -12.77
CA ARG A 70 -2.54 14.50 -13.57
C ARG A 70 -2.38 13.11 -14.19
N PRO A 71 -2.00 13.00 -15.49
CA PRO A 71 -1.85 11.69 -16.15
C PRO A 71 -0.90 10.72 -15.43
N ALA A 72 0.16 11.21 -14.78
CA ALA A 72 1.08 10.35 -14.01
C ALA A 72 0.38 9.67 -12.82
N ASP A 73 -0.48 10.42 -12.11
CA ASP A 73 -1.24 9.93 -10.96
C ASP A 73 -2.33 8.95 -11.43
N ALA A 74 -3.01 9.24 -12.54
CA ALA A 74 -3.99 8.33 -13.14
C ALA A 74 -3.36 6.98 -13.52
N ALA A 75 -2.13 7.01 -14.04
CA ALA A 75 -1.41 5.80 -14.39
C ALA A 75 -1.01 4.95 -13.19
N VAL A 76 -0.70 5.55 -12.03
CA VAL A 76 -0.42 4.80 -10.80
C VAL A 76 -1.67 4.04 -10.36
N LEU A 77 -2.84 4.69 -10.33
CA LEU A 77 -4.12 4.01 -10.01
C LEU A 77 -4.38 2.79 -10.90
N ILE A 78 -4.16 2.94 -12.20
CA ILE A 78 -4.43 1.89 -13.18
C ILE A 78 -3.49 0.70 -12.99
N ARG A 79 -2.19 0.95 -12.75
CA ARG A 79 -1.23 -0.14 -12.48
C ARG A 79 -1.57 -0.84 -11.17
N ASP A 80 -1.78 -0.06 -10.11
CA ASP A 80 -2.16 -0.60 -8.79
C ASP A 80 -3.45 -1.43 -8.88
N ALA A 81 -4.42 -1.05 -9.71
CA ALA A 81 -5.64 -1.83 -9.92
C ALA A 81 -5.47 -3.05 -10.84
N GLY A 82 -4.59 -2.94 -11.84
CA GLY A 82 -4.30 -4.00 -12.81
C GLY A 82 -3.52 -5.17 -12.20
N ASP A 83 -2.64 -4.89 -11.25
CA ASP A 83 -1.83 -5.89 -10.54
C ASP A 83 -2.62 -6.65 -9.47
N ILE A 84 -3.83 -6.20 -9.13
CA ILE A 84 -4.69 -6.88 -8.16
C ILE A 84 -5.50 -7.96 -8.88
N GLU A 85 -5.28 -9.21 -8.50
CA GLU A 85 -6.01 -10.39 -9.01
C GLU A 85 -7.40 -10.56 -8.35
N GLU A 86 -8.26 -11.39 -8.94
CA GLU A 86 -9.48 -11.82 -8.26
C GLU A 86 -9.14 -12.85 -7.16
N PRO A 87 -9.86 -12.88 -6.01
CA PRO A 87 -11.06 -12.08 -5.70
C PRO A 87 -10.77 -10.70 -5.10
N TYR A 88 -9.50 -10.29 -4.98
CA TYR A 88 -9.12 -9.06 -4.29
C TYR A 88 -9.61 -7.81 -5.02
N ARG A 89 -9.55 -7.82 -6.36
CA ARG A 89 -9.97 -6.68 -7.19
C ARG A 89 -11.42 -6.30 -6.93
N SER A 90 -12.33 -7.27 -6.91
CA SER A 90 -13.75 -7.03 -6.67
C SER A 90 -14.03 -6.51 -5.25
N LEU A 91 -13.26 -6.96 -4.25
CA LEU A 91 -13.36 -6.48 -2.87
C LEU A 91 -12.78 -5.07 -2.68
N VAL A 92 -11.64 -4.75 -3.31
CA VAL A 92 -11.08 -3.40 -3.32
C VAL A 92 -12.07 -2.43 -3.97
N ALA A 93 -12.65 -2.81 -5.11
CA ALA A 93 -13.67 -2.01 -5.77
C ALA A 93 -14.94 -1.87 -4.91
N ALA A 94 -15.33 -2.90 -4.15
CA ALA A 94 -16.44 -2.81 -3.20
C ALA A 94 -16.14 -1.84 -2.07
N LEU A 95 -14.95 -1.89 -1.50
CA LEU A 95 -14.50 -0.97 -0.45
C LEU A 95 -14.60 0.47 -0.96
N LEU A 96 -14.02 0.75 -2.14
CA LEU A 96 -14.06 2.05 -2.84
C LEU A 96 -15.46 2.50 -3.31
N ARG A 97 -16.50 1.67 -3.20
CA ARG A 97 -17.90 2.09 -3.39
C ARG A 97 -18.54 2.49 -2.06
N VAL A 98 -18.25 1.75 -0.99
CA VAL A 98 -18.70 2.10 0.38
C VAL A 98 -18.14 3.46 0.81
N THR A 99 -16.95 3.81 0.33
CA THR A 99 -16.37 5.15 0.53
C THR A 99 -17.27 6.28 0.00
N GLN A 100 -18.03 6.04 -1.06
CA GLN A 100 -18.90 7.05 -1.68
C GLN A 100 -20.16 7.28 -0.85
N THR A 101 -20.59 6.29 -0.06
CA THR A 101 -21.79 6.36 0.79
C THR A 101 -21.48 6.83 2.22
N LEU A 102 -20.19 6.93 2.59
CA LEU A 102 -19.72 7.30 3.93
C LEU A 102 -20.28 6.38 5.05
N ASP A 103 -20.68 5.16 4.71
CA ASP A 103 -21.24 4.20 5.67
C ASP A 103 -20.13 3.37 6.32
N ALA A 104 -19.65 3.85 7.48
CA ALA A 104 -18.62 3.16 8.26
C ALA A 104 -19.03 1.75 8.73
N ARG A 105 -20.33 1.48 8.94
CA ARG A 105 -20.81 0.16 9.37
C ARG A 105 -20.82 -0.83 8.22
N GLN A 106 -21.19 -0.36 7.03
CA GLN A 106 -21.08 -1.15 5.81
C GLN A 106 -19.62 -1.50 5.52
N LEU A 107 -18.68 -0.58 5.77
CA LEU A 107 -17.25 -0.87 5.63
C LEU A 107 -16.80 -1.95 6.62
N ASP A 108 -17.16 -1.81 7.89
CA ASP A 108 -16.82 -2.80 8.93
C ASP A 108 -17.34 -4.21 8.57
N SER A 109 -18.59 -4.29 8.09
CA SER A 109 -19.20 -5.55 7.65
C SER A 109 -18.51 -6.16 6.42
N LEU A 110 -18.09 -5.32 5.46
CA LEU A 110 -17.34 -5.76 4.29
C LEU A 110 -15.96 -6.32 4.68
N LEU A 111 -15.29 -5.68 5.64
CA LEU A 111 -13.98 -6.12 6.11
C LEU A 111 -14.09 -7.40 6.95
N ASP A 112 -15.13 -7.57 7.76
CA ASP A 112 -15.42 -8.84 8.45
C ASP A 112 -15.69 -9.97 7.45
N HIS A 113 -16.52 -9.72 6.43
CA HIS A 113 -16.76 -10.70 5.37
C HIS A 113 -15.46 -11.06 4.61
N SER A 114 -14.63 -10.07 4.32
CA SER A 114 -13.34 -10.27 3.65
C SER A 114 -12.42 -11.14 4.50
N ARG A 115 -12.33 -10.87 5.81
CA ARG A 115 -11.56 -11.69 6.76
C ARG A 115 -12.06 -13.12 6.82
N ASP A 116 -13.37 -13.33 6.94
CA ASP A 116 -13.94 -14.67 7.06
C ASP A 116 -13.69 -15.51 5.80
N ARG A 117 -13.64 -14.85 4.63
CA ARG A 117 -13.41 -15.50 3.34
C ARG A 117 -11.93 -15.70 3.01
N LEU A 118 -11.07 -14.75 3.36
CA LEU A 118 -9.67 -14.68 2.86
C LEU A 118 -8.61 -14.85 3.96
N GLY A 119 -9.00 -14.76 5.22
CA GLY A 119 -8.08 -14.60 6.35
C GLY A 119 -7.61 -13.16 6.55
N ILE A 120 -7.00 -12.91 7.70
CA ILE A 120 -6.54 -11.57 8.13
C ILE A 120 -5.41 -11.07 7.21
N ASP A 121 -4.40 -11.90 6.95
CA ASP A 121 -3.21 -11.55 6.16
C ASP A 121 -3.59 -11.03 4.76
N SER A 122 -4.44 -11.76 4.05
CA SER A 122 -4.93 -11.40 2.72
C SER A 122 -5.87 -10.20 2.75
N THR A 123 -6.75 -10.11 3.75
CA THR A 123 -7.67 -8.96 3.88
C THR A 123 -6.89 -7.67 4.08
N ILE A 124 -5.85 -7.68 4.92
CA ILE A 124 -5.01 -6.51 5.13
C ILE A 124 -4.20 -6.18 3.87
N SER A 125 -3.45 -7.16 3.36
CA SER A 125 -2.39 -6.90 2.38
C SER A 125 -2.93 -6.73 0.95
N ASN A 126 -4.00 -7.44 0.60
CA ASN A 126 -4.55 -7.47 -0.75
C ASN A 126 -5.86 -6.70 -0.91
N VAL A 127 -6.52 -6.31 0.20
CA VAL A 127 -7.78 -5.55 0.14
C VAL A 127 -7.65 -4.17 0.78
N ILE A 128 -7.35 -4.11 2.09
CA ILE A 128 -7.29 -2.84 2.83
C ILE A 128 -6.19 -1.94 2.27
N LEU A 129 -4.93 -2.40 2.26
CA LEU A 129 -3.82 -1.54 1.86
C LEU A 129 -3.91 -1.06 0.40
N PRO A 130 -4.25 -1.91 -0.58
CA PRO A 130 -4.44 -1.43 -1.96
C PRO A 130 -5.58 -0.41 -2.07
N ALA A 131 -6.70 -0.62 -1.36
CA ALA A 131 -7.79 0.36 -1.34
C ALA A 131 -7.36 1.69 -0.72
N MET A 132 -6.59 1.67 0.38
CA MET A 132 -6.07 2.88 1.01
C MET A 132 -5.09 3.64 0.12
N ARG A 133 -4.27 2.94 -0.68
CA ARG A 133 -3.39 3.59 -1.68
C ARG A 133 -4.20 4.27 -2.77
N GLN A 134 -5.20 3.58 -3.31
CA GLN A 134 -6.07 4.14 -4.34
C GLN A 134 -6.86 5.35 -3.81
N LEU A 135 -7.34 5.27 -2.57
CA LEU A 135 -8.02 6.38 -1.89
C LEU A 135 -7.08 7.58 -1.69
N GLY A 136 -5.88 7.35 -1.15
CA GLY A 136 -4.91 8.42 -0.92
C GLY A 136 -4.55 9.14 -2.22
N LEU A 137 -4.41 8.39 -3.31
CA LEU A 137 -4.20 8.97 -4.62
C LEU A 137 -5.45 9.70 -5.14
N ALA A 138 -6.65 9.18 -4.88
CA ALA A 138 -7.90 9.83 -5.26
C ALA A 138 -8.12 11.17 -4.55
N TRP A 139 -7.73 11.26 -3.29
CA TRP A 139 -7.73 12.49 -2.51
C TRP A 139 -6.70 13.50 -3.00
N GLN A 140 -5.45 13.08 -3.25
CA GLN A 140 -4.36 13.96 -3.73
C GLN A 140 -4.70 14.71 -5.03
N THR A 141 -5.64 14.19 -5.80
CA THR A 141 -6.01 14.72 -7.11
C THR A 141 -7.41 15.34 -7.11
N GLY A 142 -8.02 15.50 -5.93
CA GLY A 142 -9.31 16.17 -5.75
C GLY A 142 -10.54 15.37 -6.19
N THR A 143 -10.39 14.07 -6.47
CA THR A 143 -11.56 13.21 -6.80
C THR A 143 -12.33 12.81 -5.55
N TYR A 144 -11.63 12.73 -4.42
CA TYR A 144 -12.22 12.52 -3.10
C TYR A 144 -12.02 13.77 -2.26
N ASP A 145 -13.04 14.13 -1.48
CA ASP A 145 -12.91 15.20 -0.50
C ASP A 145 -12.24 14.72 0.81
N ILE A 146 -11.98 15.66 1.71
CA ILE A 146 -11.35 15.38 3.01
C ILE A 146 -12.27 14.56 3.92
N GLY A 147 -13.59 14.77 3.85
CA GLY A 147 -14.56 14.06 4.66
C GLY A 147 -14.60 12.58 4.33
N GLN A 148 -14.57 12.24 3.04
CA GLN A 148 -14.44 10.88 2.55
C GLN A 148 -13.18 10.23 3.10
N GLU A 149 -12.00 10.82 2.87
CA GLU A 149 -10.73 10.30 3.39
C GLU A 149 -10.81 10.04 4.90
N HIS A 150 -11.29 11.01 5.67
CA HIS A 150 -11.38 10.87 7.12
C HIS A 150 -12.31 9.74 7.56
N VAL A 151 -13.53 9.65 7.03
CA VAL A 151 -14.49 8.61 7.43
C VAL A 151 -13.91 7.21 7.20
N ILE A 152 -13.27 7.01 6.06
CA ILE A 152 -12.76 5.69 5.64
C ILE A 152 -11.53 5.34 6.45
N SER A 153 -10.57 6.26 6.54
CA SER A 153 -9.38 6.09 7.34
C SER A 153 -9.72 5.84 8.82
N GLN A 154 -10.76 6.46 9.37
CA GLN A 154 -11.20 6.20 10.75
C GLN A 154 -11.89 4.84 10.90
N ALA A 155 -12.76 4.46 9.96
CA ALA A 155 -13.45 3.18 10.00
C ALA A 155 -12.48 2.00 9.81
N THR A 156 -11.50 2.10 8.90
CA THR A 156 -10.42 1.11 8.75
C THR A 156 -9.59 0.98 10.03
N ARG A 157 -9.25 2.10 10.70
CA ARG A 157 -8.57 2.07 12.01
C ARG A 157 -9.38 1.38 13.08
N GLY A 158 -10.69 1.66 13.13
CA GLY A 158 -11.62 0.99 14.04
C GLY A 158 -11.61 -0.52 13.84
N TRP A 159 -11.65 -0.97 12.58
CA TRP A 159 -11.59 -2.39 12.24
C TRP A 159 -10.25 -3.03 12.63
N LEU A 160 -9.11 -2.39 12.31
CA LEU A 160 -7.79 -2.91 12.69
C LEU A 160 -7.65 -3.05 14.21
N LYS A 161 -8.10 -2.06 14.97
CA LYS A 161 -8.13 -2.13 16.45
C LYS A 161 -9.04 -3.25 16.94
N LYS A 162 -10.24 -3.40 16.36
CA LYS A 162 -11.16 -4.50 16.67
C LYS A 162 -10.47 -5.86 16.51
N ILE A 163 -9.80 -6.07 15.38
CA ILE A 163 -9.07 -7.33 15.11
C ILE A 163 -7.87 -7.52 16.06
N LEU A 164 -7.15 -6.45 16.38
CA LEU A 164 -6.03 -6.51 17.33
C LEU A 164 -6.50 -6.98 18.72
N PHE A 165 -7.57 -6.37 19.25
CA PHE A 165 -8.08 -6.67 20.60
C PHE A 165 -8.80 -8.01 20.71
N LEU A 166 -9.47 -8.45 19.65
CA LEU A 166 -10.12 -9.76 19.60
C LEU A 166 -9.15 -10.89 19.19
N GLY A 167 -7.94 -10.52 18.78
CA GLY A 167 -6.89 -11.44 18.37
C GLY A 167 -6.26 -12.21 19.55
N PRO A 168 -5.30 -13.09 19.25
CA PRO A 168 -4.65 -13.87 20.30
C PRO A 168 -3.78 -12.97 21.18
N VAL A 169 -3.72 -13.27 22.47
CA VAL A 169 -2.85 -12.57 23.42
C VAL A 169 -1.40 -12.87 23.07
N PRO A 170 -0.53 -11.87 22.85
CA PRO A 170 0.88 -12.10 22.53
C PRO A 170 1.60 -12.96 23.58
N TRP A 171 2.26 -14.02 23.14
CA TRP A 171 2.92 -15.01 24.00
C TRP A 171 4.45 -14.96 24.00
N ARG A 172 5.06 -14.15 23.12
CA ARG A 172 6.52 -13.95 23.12
C ARG A 172 6.94 -13.05 24.29
N PRO A 173 8.12 -13.31 24.91
CA PRO A 173 8.57 -12.56 26.08
C PRO A 173 9.07 -11.15 25.75
N HIS A 174 9.50 -10.93 24.51
CA HIS A 174 10.02 -9.65 24.02
C HIS A 174 8.97 -8.89 23.20
N SER A 175 9.24 -7.60 23.02
CA SER A 175 8.36 -6.67 22.31
C SER A 175 9.03 -5.99 21.11
N ILE A 176 8.20 -5.37 20.28
CA ILE A 176 8.62 -4.58 19.12
C ILE A 176 8.02 -3.18 19.25
N VAL A 177 8.81 -2.13 19.05
CA VAL A 177 8.30 -0.75 19.01
C VAL A 177 7.97 -0.37 17.58
N LEU A 178 6.78 0.19 17.36
CA LEU A 178 6.28 0.61 16.06
C LEU A 178 6.09 2.13 16.07
N CYS A 179 6.70 2.84 15.12
CA CYS A 179 6.56 4.30 15.04
C CYS A 179 6.66 4.84 13.61
N CYS A 180 6.10 6.02 13.41
CA CYS A 180 6.35 6.85 12.24
C CYS A 180 7.35 7.95 12.60
N GLY A 181 8.23 8.33 11.66
CA GLY A 181 9.18 9.41 11.88
C GLY A 181 8.52 10.79 12.09
N PRO A 182 9.27 11.81 12.52
CA PRO A 182 8.73 13.16 12.73
C PRO A 182 8.11 13.73 11.45
N GLY A 183 6.93 14.34 11.59
CA GLY A 183 6.13 14.89 10.50
C GLY A 183 5.36 13.85 9.68
N GLU A 184 5.45 12.55 10.02
CA GLU A 184 4.71 11.47 9.35
C GLU A 184 3.43 11.12 10.11
N ARG A 185 2.29 11.18 9.41
CA ARG A 185 0.95 10.96 9.98
C ARG A 185 0.20 9.77 9.36
N HIS A 186 0.78 9.11 8.35
CA HIS A 186 0.16 7.97 7.69
C HIS A 186 0.41 6.68 8.50
N THR A 187 -0.47 6.38 9.46
CA THR A 187 -0.29 5.27 10.42
C THR A 187 -0.95 3.95 10.02
N ILE A 188 -1.86 3.91 9.06
CA ILE A 188 -2.68 2.72 8.77
C ILE A 188 -1.83 1.50 8.39
N GLY A 189 -0.76 1.70 7.61
CA GLY A 189 0.18 0.60 7.30
C GLY A 189 0.92 0.07 8.53
N LEU A 190 1.21 0.94 9.50
CA LEU A 190 1.86 0.58 10.76
C LEU A 190 0.90 -0.16 11.70
N GLU A 191 -0.36 0.28 11.78
CA GLU A 191 -1.43 -0.39 12.54
C GLU A 191 -1.75 -1.78 11.93
N ALA A 192 -1.73 -1.89 10.60
CA ALA A 192 -1.83 -3.16 9.89
C ALA A 192 -0.65 -4.10 10.24
N MET A 193 0.58 -3.58 10.26
CA MET A 193 1.76 -4.33 10.71
C MET A 193 1.58 -4.86 12.14
N GLU A 194 1.07 -4.03 13.05
CA GLU A 194 0.83 -4.41 14.45
C GLU A 194 -0.11 -5.61 14.56
N VAL A 195 -1.22 -5.60 13.81
CA VAL A 195 -2.15 -6.74 13.77
C VAL A 195 -1.42 -8.01 13.33
N LEU A 196 -0.68 -7.96 12.22
CA LEU A 196 -0.02 -9.13 11.65
C LEU A 196 1.12 -9.69 12.52
N LEU A 197 1.87 -8.82 13.20
CA LEU A 197 2.88 -9.20 14.18
C LEU A 197 2.24 -9.84 15.42
N SER A 198 1.12 -9.29 15.89
CA SER A 198 0.39 -9.81 17.06
C SER A 198 -0.21 -11.19 16.78
N GLN A 199 -0.70 -11.44 15.56
CA GLN A 199 -1.11 -12.79 15.11
C GLN A 199 0.04 -13.82 15.16
N ARG A 200 1.30 -13.36 15.12
CA ARG A 200 2.52 -14.19 15.23
C ARG A 200 3.11 -14.20 16.65
N GLY A 201 2.35 -13.70 17.62
CA GLY A 201 2.66 -13.74 19.06
C GLY A 201 3.53 -12.60 19.56
N TRP A 202 3.86 -11.62 18.71
CA TRP A 202 4.68 -10.48 19.12
C TRP A 202 3.87 -9.44 19.88
N ARG A 203 4.39 -9.01 21.02
CA ARG A 203 3.88 -7.82 21.70
C ARG A 203 4.39 -6.58 20.98
N CYS A 204 3.50 -5.67 20.62
CA CYS A 204 3.85 -4.42 19.98
C CYS A 204 3.61 -3.22 20.91
N HIS A 205 4.48 -2.23 20.84
CA HIS A 205 4.31 -0.91 21.46
C HIS A 205 4.14 0.13 20.34
N MET A 206 2.89 0.45 20.02
CA MET A 206 2.55 1.44 19.01
C MET A 206 2.73 2.87 19.55
N LEU A 207 3.76 3.57 19.07
CA LEU A 207 3.93 5.02 19.30
C LEU A 207 3.15 5.85 18.27
N GLY A 208 2.90 5.27 17.09
CA GLY A 208 2.08 5.89 16.05
C GLY A 208 2.80 7.02 15.31
N ALA A 209 2.02 8.05 14.93
CA ALA A 209 2.48 9.18 14.12
C ALA A 209 3.55 10.02 14.81
N ASP A 210 4.32 10.77 14.01
CA ASP A 210 5.09 11.95 14.45
C ASP A 210 5.97 11.70 15.69
N THR A 211 6.70 10.59 15.70
CA THR A 211 7.48 10.17 16.88
C THR A 211 8.86 10.83 16.89
N PRO A 212 9.18 11.70 17.86
CA PRO A 212 10.52 12.27 18.00
C PRO A 212 11.50 11.25 18.59
N PRO A 213 12.83 11.41 18.36
CA PRO A 213 13.84 10.48 18.85
C PRO A 213 13.75 10.21 20.37
N ALA A 214 13.50 11.25 21.17
CA ALA A 214 13.40 11.14 22.63
C ALA A 214 12.22 10.26 23.09
N ALA A 215 11.11 10.25 22.34
CA ALA A 215 9.96 9.39 22.68
C ALA A 215 10.28 7.92 22.41
N LEU A 216 11.02 7.63 21.32
CA LEU A 216 11.50 6.29 21.02
C LEU A 216 12.46 5.80 22.11
N THR A 217 13.53 6.53 22.42
CA THR A 217 14.52 6.11 23.44
C THR A 217 13.87 5.89 24.79
N SER A 218 13.00 6.82 25.22
CA SER A 218 12.24 6.71 26.46
C SER A 218 11.36 5.46 26.52
N THR A 219 10.81 5.02 25.39
CA THR A 219 10.02 3.78 25.30
C THR A 219 10.89 2.54 25.37
N LEU A 220 12.03 2.55 24.68
CA LEU A 220 13.00 1.46 24.70
C LEU A 220 13.55 1.23 26.12
N ASP A 221 13.81 2.30 26.87
CA ASP A 221 14.27 2.21 28.27
C ASP A 221 13.26 1.55 29.22
N ARG A 222 11.96 1.56 28.88
CA ARG A 222 10.87 1.02 29.73
C ARG A 222 10.33 -0.33 29.27
N THR A 223 10.83 -0.86 28.15
CA THR A 223 10.26 -2.04 27.52
C THR A 223 11.34 -3.08 27.26
N ALA A 224 10.97 -4.35 27.22
CA ALA A 224 11.85 -5.42 26.74
C ALA A 224 11.80 -5.48 25.20
N ALA A 225 11.96 -4.34 24.55
CA ALA A 225 11.90 -4.23 23.10
C ALA A 225 13.21 -4.72 22.49
N ILE A 226 13.11 -5.64 21.54
CA ILE A 226 14.29 -6.17 20.82
C ILE A 226 14.36 -5.64 19.39
N ALA A 227 13.33 -4.94 18.94
CA ALA A 227 13.28 -4.36 17.61
C ALA A 227 12.48 -3.06 17.57
N VAL A 228 12.85 -2.20 16.61
CA VAL A 228 12.10 -1.00 16.22
C VAL A 228 11.75 -1.10 14.74
N ILE A 229 10.50 -0.78 14.40
CA ILE A 229 10.07 -0.56 13.02
C ILE A 229 9.70 0.91 12.87
N LEU A 230 10.43 1.62 12.02
CA LEU A 230 10.12 3.00 11.64
C LEU A 230 9.55 3.09 10.23
N VAL A 231 8.43 3.78 10.07
CA VAL A 231 7.83 4.05 8.75
C VAL A 231 7.93 5.54 8.41
N SER A 232 8.34 5.84 7.18
CA SER A 232 8.30 7.18 6.62
C SER A 232 7.92 7.15 5.13
N HIS A 233 6.84 7.82 4.77
CA HIS A 233 6.35 7.91 3.39
C HIS A 233 6.74 9.22 2.73
N ILE A 234 6.83 10.31 3.48
CA ILE A 234 7.14 11.63 2.92
C ILE A 234 8.66 11.81 2.81
N GLY A 235 9.20 11.86 1.59
CA GLY A 235 10.64 12.00 1.34
C GLY A 235 11.31 13.19 2.03
N LYS A 236 10.58 14.31 2.21
CA LYS A 236 11.09 15.49 2.94
C LYS A 236 11.38 15.21 4.43
N ASN A 237 10.74 14.19 5.01
CA ASN A 237 10.91 13.77 6.40
C ASN A 237 11.91 12.61 6.53
N ARG A 238 12.61 12.25 5.45
CA ARG A 238 13.57 11.14 5.47
C ARG A 238 14.64 11.36 6.54
N GLU A 239 15.28 12.53 6.53
CA GLU A 239 16.40 12.82 7.43
C GLU A 239 15.97 12.81 8.90
N THR A 240 14.79 13.34 9.21
CA THR A 240 14.23 13.30 10.57
C THR A 240 13.87 11.87 10.98
N GLY A 241 13.37 11.03 10.07
CA GLY A 241 13.16 9.60 10.32
C GLY A 241 14.47 8.84 10.57
N VAL A 242 15.53 9.12 9.80
CA VAL A 242 16.86 8.52 10.00
C VAL A 242 17.44 8.92 11.36
N ALA A 243 17.23 10.16 11.82
CA ALA A 243 17.66 10.62 13.13
C ALA A 243 17.04 9.82 14.28
N VAL A 244 15.77 9.38 14.13
CA VAL A 244 15.11 8.50 15.10
C VAL A 244 15.80 7.13 15.17
N LEU A 245 16.08 6.51 14.03
CA LEU A 245 16.78 5.21 13.99
C LEU A 245 18.20 5.31 14.58
N ARG A 246 18.94 6.39 14.29
CA ARG A 246 20.28 6.63 14.87
C ARG A 246 20.26 6.79 16.38
N ALA A 247 19.19 7.33 16.95
CA ALA A 247 19.06 7.41 18.41
C ALA A 247 18.93 6.03 19.05
N ALA A 248 18.31 5.07 18.35
CA ALA A 248 18.11 3.71 18.79
C ALA A 248 19.29 2.76 18.50
N GLU A 249 20.16 3.09 17.54
CA GLU A 249 21.34 2.29 17.15
C GLU A 249 22.27 2.00 18.34
N ARG A 250 22.32 2.91 19.33
CA ARG A 250 23.15 2.77 20.53
C ARG A 250 22.65 1.72 21.53
N MET A 251 21.45 1.17 21.32
CA MET A 251 20.75 0.32 22.30
C MET A 251 20.86 -1.18 22.01
N ASN A 252 21.67 -1.61 21.04
CA ASN A 252 21.86 -3.03 20.65
C ASN A 252 20.52 -3.75 20.35
N ILE A 253 19.64 -3.08 19.61
CA ILE A 253 18.35 -3.61 19.17
C ILE A 253 18.30 -3.69 17.64
N GLU A 254 17.45 -4.56 17.13
CA GLU A 254 17.25 -4.69 15.68
C GLU A 254 16.47 -3.48 15.14
N LEU A 255 17.01 -2.84 14.11
CA LEU A 255 16.39 -1.68 13.50
C LEU A 255 15.83 -2.04 12.14
N PHE A 256 14.58 -1.71 11.91
CA PHE A 256 13.90 -1.88 10.63
C PHE A 256 13.28 -0.58 10.17
N TYR A 257 13.24 -0.39 8.86
CA TYR A 257 12.62 0.78 8.27
C TYR A 257 11.88 0.47 6.97
N ALA A 258 10.81 1.22 6.72
CA ALA A 258 9.97 1.07 5.53
C ALA A 258 9.34 2.40 5.09
N GLY A 259 8.66 2.36 3.95
CA GLY A 259 7.88 3.47 3.42
C GLY A 259 8.55 4.21 2.27
N ASN A 260 7.75 5.07 1.65
CA ASN A 260 8.06 5.67 0.34
C ASN A 260 9.27 6.60 0.36
N ALA A 261 9.65 7.11 1.54
CA ALA A 261 10.85 7.92 1.72
C ALA A 261 12.15 7.15 1.42
N PHE A 262 12.08 5.81 1.35
CA PHE A 262 13.23 4.92 1.17
C PHE A 262 13.16 4.05 -0.10
N LEU A 263 12.31 4.39 -1.09
CA LEU A 263 12.09 3.56 -2.28
C LEU A 263 13.35 3.37 -3.14
N THR A 264 14.16 4.41 -3.30
CA THR A 264 15.37 4.32 -4.12
C THR A 264 16.54 3.78 -3.31
N ARG A 265 17.48 3.10 -3.97
CA ARG A 265 18.74 2.65 -3.35
C ARG A 265 19.47 3.82 -2.68
N THR A 266 19.57 4.96 -3.36
CA THR A 266 20.21 6.17 -2.83
C THR A 266 19.50 6.73 -1.59
N ALA A 267 18.17 6.62 -1.51
CA ALA A 267 17.45 7.04 -0.31
C ALA A 267 17.73 6.12 0.90
N ARG A 268 18.25 4.91 0.67
CA ARG A 268 18.62 3.96 1.74
C ARG A 268 20.07 4.15 2.21
N ASP A 269 20.87 4.95 1.52
CA ASP A 269 22.27 5.15 1.89
C ASP A 269 22.39 5.81 3.28
N GLY A 270 23.19 5.19 4.15
CA GLY A 270 23.46 5.69 5.51
C GLY A 270 22.29 5.61 6.49
N VAL A 271 21.23 4.86 6.16
CA VAL A 271 20.12 4.55 7.07
C VAL A 271 20.50 3.33 7.92
N PRO A 272 20.51 3.44 9.27
CA PRO A 272 20.82 2.30 10.12
C PRO A 272 19.65 1.31 10.15
N GLY A 273 19.96 0.02 10.05
CA GLY A 273 18.99 -1.07 10.08
C GLY A 273 18.71 -1.72 8.74
N THR A 274 17.61 -2.50 8.69
CA THR A 274 17.19 -3.28 7.53
C THR A 274 15.96 -2.67 6.88
N TYR A 275 16.04 -2.43 5.56
CA TYR A 275 14.87 -2.03 4.78
C TYR A 275 13.90 -3.20 4.59
N LEU A 276 12.63 -3.00 4.93
CA LEU A 276 11.61 -4.05 4.91
C LEU A 276 10.93 -4.28 3.56
N GLY A 277 11.22 -3.46 2.54
CA GLY A 277 10.52 -3.57 1.26
C GLY A 277 9.18 -2.84 1.22
N GLU A 278 8.37 -3.17 0.22
CA GLU A 278 7.06 -2.57 -0.04
C GLU A 278 5.90 -3.53 0.29
N ASP A 279 6.18 -4.84 0.35
CA ASP A 279 5.19 -5.86 0.71
C ASP A 279 5.10 -6.02 2.24
N LEU A 280 3.89 -5.86 2.78
CA LEU A 280 3.68 -5.88 4.22
C LEU A 280 3.91 -7.28 4.82
N LEU A 281 3.52 -8.36 4.13
CA LEU A 281 3.68 -9.72 4.66
C LEU A 281 5.13 -10.16 4.64
N GLU A 282 5.85 -9.83 3.57
CA GLU A 282 7.29 -10.04 3.49
C GLU A 282 8.00 -9.29 4.61
N ALA A 283 7.65 -8.02 4.83
CA ALA A 283 8.18 -7.22 5.94
C ALA A 283 7.95 -7.87 7.31
N VAL A 284 6.73 -8.32 7.59
CA VAL A 284 6.39 -9.04 8.83
C VAL A 284 7.24 -10.31 8.98
N ASN A 285 7.42 -11.07 7.90
CA ASN A 285 8.18 -12.32 7.91
C ASN A 285 9.68 -12.07 8.15
N VAL A 286 10.26 -11.03 7.53
CA VAL A 286 11.64 -10.60 7.76
C VAL A 286 11.84 -10.24 9.23
N VAL A 287 10.96 -9.40 9.79
CA VAL A 287 11.02 -9.03 11.20
C VAL A 287 10.95 -10.26 12.09
N ALA A 288 9.99 -11.16 11.86
CA ALA A 288 9.81 -12.36 12.66
C ALA A 288 11.02 -13.31 12.61
N ALA A 289 11.67 -13.45 11.45
CA ALA A 289 12.84 -14.31 11.28
C ALA A 289 14.08 -13.77 12.01
N VAL A 290 14.37 -12.48 11.84
CA VAL A 290 15.54 -11.82 12.45
C VAL A 290 15.39 -11.78 13.97
N THR A 291 14.21 -11.41 14.46
CA THR A 291 13.95 -11.28 15.90
C THR A 291 13.88 -12.63 16.62
N THR A 292 13.46 -13.72 15.95
CA THR A 292 13.53 -15.07 16.54
C THR A 292 14.98 -15.56 16.69
N SER A 293 15.85 -15.18 15.74
CA SER A 293 17.29 -15.50 15.82
C SER A 293 17.99 -14.75 16.95
N ALA A 294 17.59 -13.50 17.20
CA ALA A 294 18.10 -12.69 18.31
C ALA A 294 17.70 -13.23 19.70
N GLN A 295 16.54 -13.91 19.81
CA GLN A 295 16.08 -14.53 21.07
C GLN A 295 16.86 -15.79 21.47
N SER A 296 17.62 -16.37 20.55
CA SER A 296 18.39 -17.61 20.78
C SER A 296 19.86 -17.34 21.16
N ARG A 297 20.27 -16.07 21.24
CA ARG A 297 21.60 -15.62 21.66
C ARG A 297 21.57 -15.14 23.10
#